data_AF-A0A428Q0B6-F1
#
_entry.id   AF-A0A428Q0B6-F1
#
_cell.length_a   1.000
_cell.length_b   1.000
_cell.length_c   1.000
_cell.angle_alpha   90.00
_cell.angle_beta   90.00
_cell.angle_gamma   90.00
#
_symmetry.space_group_name_H-M   'P 1'
#
loop_
_entity.id
_entity.type
_entity.pdbx_description
1 polymer ?
#
loop_
_entity_poly.entity_id
_entity_poly.type
_entity_poly.pdbx_seq_one_letter_code
_entity_poly.pdbx_strand_id
1 'polypeptide(L)'
;MTEKTSPSLEPAFLARLYPAADFKIGSTSNGQVLSVVPISSGTVVSEPGFSVPLDAQIAFGSDYVRIDPSQSHARIHVNSILRNKDGALVTYAYRGIIKVDGPFMAILTGDSDAKTTSFGNAVSHVTFQAGPGPFRELEDIPSYACYPAHKKRSYEGGLDEESPLLPSQRDYKSQHGNRDGTASAFGVFGLAFTIMWIQALIRWFASPTEFRPAPVLGPDEMEMWRLVCLRIFEALSVAVLLAHIWYCVLVPAIPYLEHFKPNDQPRHFTLDGRHVIGGLVALCADGFLNCHEYIFMWNSHSVNRGVWAKFLPFHNHQSSSRYAESLLWGPPMYVYFCAGFGILGTKMATRLRSRLPQLTNAGLFTIVWFIEFVLDFIIENLAIRITHGYGYAKTYRPLTLFPEKVYQFPIYESIFVASLGCIFTAMRMKALESGRSPVEAGYENWPAPLQTVVRTFAVIGFCAASVLMLYHLPLNWLGVIGDCHANMPSYMKPGPVE
;
A
#
# COMPACT_ATOMS: atom_id res chain seq x y z
N MET A 1 -16.15 18.58 -72.84
CA MET A 1 -15.01 18.88 -71.95
C MET A 1 -15.43 18.51 -70.54
N THR A 2 -15.00 17.35 -70.06
CA THR A 2 -15.23 16.91 -68.68
C THR A 2 -14.34 17.74 -67.75
N GLU A 3 -14.95 18.57 -66.91
CA GLU A 3 -14.27 19.25 -65.80
C GLU A 3 -13.55 18.20 -64.96
N LYS A 4 -12.21 18.24 -64.96
CA LYS A 4 -11.43 17.58 -63.93
C LYS A 4 -11.65 18.37 -62.65
N THR A 5 -12.53 17.90 -61.78
CA THR A 5 -12.58 18.34 -60.39
C THR A 5 -11.28 17.92 -59.71
N SER A 6 -10.30 18.83 -59.68
CA SER A 6 -9.08 18.63 -58.90
C SER A 6 -9.43 18.54 -57.41
N PRO A 7 -8.77 17.67 -56.63
CA PRO A 7 -8.96 17.65 -55.19
C PRO A 7 -8.61 19.02 -54.60
N SER A 8 -9.46 19.51 -53.70
CA SER A 8 -9.21 20.72 -52.91
C SER A 8 -8.93 20.32 -51.46
N LEU A 9 -8.11 21.10 -50.77
CA LEU A 9 -7.79 20.93 -49.36
C LEU A 9 -8.31 22.15 -48.62
N GLU A 10 -8.91 21.92 -47.46
CA GLU A 10 -9.24 22.98 -46.50
C GLU A 10 -8.46 22.75 -45.19
N PRO A 11 -8.06 23.82 -44.48
CA PRO A 11 -7.49 23.69 -43.14
C PRO A 11 -8.52 23.08 -42.18
N ALA A 12 -8.21 21.90 -41.64
CA ALA A 12 -9.12 21.19 -40.73
C ALA A 12 -8.71 21.33 -39.26
N PHE A 13 -7.45 21.01 -38.94
CA PHE A 13 -6.97 20.99 -37.55
C PHE A 13 -5.55 21.53 -37.41
N LEU A 14 -5.27 22.13 -36.26
CA LEU A 14 -3.93 22.36 -35.76
C LEU A 14 -3.59 21.32 -34.69
N ALA A 15 -2.71 20.38 -35.05
CA ALA A 15 -2.15 19.40 -34.12
C ALA A 15 -0.78 19.86 -33.60
N ARG A 16 -0.62 19.95 -32.28
CA ARG A 16 0.66 20.19 -31.60
C ARG A 16 0.98 19.01 -30.70
N LEU A 17 2.00 18.26 -31.07
CA LEU A 17 2.46 17.08 -30.33
C LEU A 17 3.67 17.46 -29.48
N TYR A 18 3.70 17.05 -28.22
CA TYR A 18 4.83 17.26 -27.33
C TYR A 18 5.48 15.90 -27.00
N PRO A 19 6.48 15.47 -27.78
CA PRO A 19 7.15 14.20 -27.57
C PRO A 19 8.09 14.23 -26.36
N ALA A 20 8.18 13.09 -25.66
CA ALA A 20 9.14 12.83 -24.59
C ALA A 20 10.50 12.35 -25.13
N ALA A 21 11.40 11.90 -24.26
CA ALA A 21 12.65 11.24 -24.67
C ALA A 21 12.37 9.94 -25.42
N ASP A 22 13.17 9.65 -26.45
CA ASP A 22 12.97 8.51 -27.33
C ASP A 22 13.60 7.21 -26.79
N PHE A 23 12.94 6.09 -27.07
CA PHE A 23 13.42 4.74 -26.75
C PHE A 23 14.06 4.14 -28.00
N LYS A 24 15.40 4.10 -27.99
CA LYS A 24 16.20 3.61 -29.11
C LYS A 24 16.21 2.07 -29.11
N ILE A 25 15.43 1.48 -30.01
CA ILE A 25 15.41 0.02 -30.21
C ILE A 25 16.62 -0.43 -31.03
N GLY A 26 17.08 0.42 -31.96
CA GLY A 26 18.24 0.15 -32.80
C GLY A 26 17.88 -0.58 -34.10
N SER A 27 18.87 -1.24 -34.71
CA SER A 27 18.71 -1.92 -35.99
C SER A 27 17.80 -3.14 -35.86
N THR A 28 16.79 -3.20 -36.72
CA THR A 28 15.86 -4.31 -36.82
C THR A 28 16.26 -5.27 -37.94
N SER A 29 15.68 -6.47 -37.95
CA SER A 29 16.04 -7.56 -38.89
C SER A 29 15.85 -7.23 -40.37
N ASN A 30 15.05 -6.20 -40.69
CA ASN A 30 14.84 -5.72 -42.06
C ASN A 30 15.81 -4.57 -42.45
N GLY A 31 16.80 -4.26 -41.60
CA GLY A 31 17.80 -3.22 -41.83
C GLY A 31 17.37 -1.79 -41.46
N GLN A 32 16.14 -1.59 -40.98
CA GLN A 32 15.69 -0.28 -40.49
C GLN A 32 16.19 0.00 -39.08
N VAL A 33 16.47 1.26 -38.77
CA VAL A 33 16.72 1.70 -37.39
C VAL A 33 15.40 2.17 -36.77
N LEU A 34 14.99 1.55 -35.67
CA LEU A 34 13.74 1.87 -34.97
C LEU A 34 14.01 2.69 -33.71
N SER A 35 13.29 3.79 -33.57
CA SER A 35 13.11 4.52 -32.31
C SER A 35 11.62 4.69 -32.01
N VAL A 36 11.24 4.59 -30.74
CA VAL A 36 9.86 4.80 -30.27
C VAL A 36 9.83 6.06 -29.44
N VAL A 37 9.06 7.06 -29.88
CA VAL A 37 8.95 8.37 -29.24
C VAL A 37 7.60 8.46 -28.53
N PRO A 38 7.55 8.47 -27.19
CA PRO A 38 6.30 8.64 -26.46
C PRO A 38 5.75 10.06 -26.64
N ILE A 39 4.42 10.17 -26.74
CA ILE A 39 3.69 11.44 -26.83
C ILE A 39 2.75 11.50 -25.63
N SER A 40 3.20 12.16 -24.56
CA SER A 40 2.45 12.22 -23.30
C SER A 40 1.57 13.46 -23.17
N SER A 41 1.71 14.44 -24.07
CA SER A 41 0.87 15.63 -24.10
C SER A 41 0.82 16.26 -25.49
N GLY A 42 -0.18 17.09 -25.71
CA GLY A 42 -0.42 17.75 -26.99
C GLY A 42 -1.86 18.24 -27.11
N THR A 43 -2.14 18.93 -28.21
CA THR A 43 -3.47 19.45 -28.54
C THR A 43 -3.79 19.16 -29.99
N VAL A 44 -5.06 18.88 -30.28
CA VAL A 44 -5.62 18.82 -31.63
C VAL A 44 -6.88 19.67 -31.60
N VAL A 45 -6.85 20.81 -32.30
CA VAL A 45 -7.92 21.80 -32.28
C VAL A 45 -8.36 22.08 -33.71
N SER A 46 -9.66 22.09 -33.96
CA SER A 46 -10.21 22.45 -35.28
C SER A 46 -9.89 23.90 -35.63
N GLU A 47 -9.57 24.14 -36.88
CA GLU A 47 -9.42 25.49 -37.42
C GLU A 47 -10.79 26.19 -37.48
N PRO A 48 -10.84 27.53 -37.30
CA PRO A 48 -12.09 28.28 -37.42
C PRO A 48 -12.77 28.04 -38.77
N GLY A 49 -14.01 27.54 -38.74
CA GLY A 49 -14.82 27.28 -39.94
C GLY A 49 -14.86 25.82 -40.40
N PHE A 50 -14.05 24.92 -39.81
CA PHE A 50 -14.16 23.48 -40.08
C PHE A 50 -15.43 22.89 -39.44
N SER A 51 -16.10 21.97 -40.14
CA SER A 51 -17.45 21.50 -39.81
C SER A 51 -17.54 20.72 -38.49
N VAL A 52 -16.47 20.03 -38.10
CA VAL A 52 -16.43 19.22 -36.88
C VAL A 52 -15.62 19.93 -35.80
N PRO A 53 -16.24 20.42 -34.70
CA PRO A 53 -15.55 21.18 -33.66
C PRO A 53 -14.84 20.25 -32.66
N LEU A 54 -13.54 20.03 -32.88
CA LEU A 54 -12.67 19.25 -32.00
C LEU A 54 -11.79 20.22 -31.19
N ASP A 55 -11.77 20.06 -29.88
CA ASP A 55 -10.87 20.78 -28.97
C ASP A 55 -10.38 19.79 -27.93
N ALA A 56 -9.34 19.05 -28.32
CA ALA A 56 -8.92 17.85 -27.61
C ALA A 56 -7.45 17.90 -27.18
N GLN A 57 -7.18 17.28 -26.05
CA GLN A 57 -5.83 17.05 -25.54
C GLN A 57 -5.40 15.61 -25.82
N ILE A 58 -4.11 15.41 -26.07
CA ILE A 58 -3.54 14.06 -26.18
C ILE A 58 -3.46 13.48 -24.78
N ALA A 59 -4.18 12.39 -24.56
CA ALA A 59 -4.13 11.63 -23.31
C ALA A 59 -2.88 10.74 -23.26
N PHE A 60 -2.57 10.07 -24.37
CA PHE A 60 -1.40 9.21 -24.52
C PHE A 60 -1.20 8.83 -25.98
N GLY A 61 0.03 8.61 -26.41
CA GLY A 61 0.35 8.05 -27.71
C GLY A 61 1.84 7.76 -27.86
N SER A 62 2.21 7.24 -29.03
CA SER A 62 3.60 7.03 -29.41
C SER A 62 3.79 7.14 -30.91
N ASP A 63 4.98 7.62 -31.32
CA ASP A 63 5.47 7.58 -32.68
C ASP A 63 6.51 6.47 -32.86
N TYR A 64 6.30 5.58 -33.82
CA TYR A 64 7.28 4.59 -34.21
C TYR A 64 8.05 5.10 -35.43
N VAL A 65 9.20 5.72 -35.17
CA VAL A 65 10.08 6.29 -36.18
C VAL A 65 11.04 5.21 -36.70
N ARG A 66 10.94 4.88 -37.98
CA ARG A 66 11.81 3.91 -38.67
C ARG A 66 12.64 4.64 -39.72
N ILE A 67 13.95 4.69 -39.55
CA ILE A 67 14.85 5.19 -40.58
C ILE A 67 15.10 4.05 -41.57
N ASP A 68 14.85 4.32 -42.86
CA ASP A 68 15.05 3.34 -43.92
C ASP A 68 16.54 2.98 -44.07
N PRO A 69 16.89 1.79 -44.57
CA PRO A 69 18.30 1.38 -44.75
C PRO A 69 19.11 2.35 -45.62
N SER A 70 18.44 3.06 -46.55
CA SER A 70 19.05 4.10 -47.38
C SER A 70 19.46 5.37 -46.61
N GLN A 71 18.96 5.54 -45.38
CA GLN A 71 19.09 6.74 -44.55
C GLN A 71 18.57 8.03 -45.20
N SER A 72 17.84 7.94 -46.31
CA SER A 72 17.28 9.09 -47.03
C SER A 72 15.89 9.51 -46.53
N HIS A 73 15.15 8.57 -45.95
CA HIS A 73 13.79 8.77 -45.46
C HIS A 73 13.55 8.05 -44.14
N ALA A 74 12.65 8.61 -43.35
CA ALA A 74 12.07 7.97 -42.19
C ALA A 74 10.57 7.74 -42.42
N ARG A 75 10.08 6.61 -41.92
CA ARG A 75 8.66 6.25 -41.85
C ARG A 75 8.20 6.39 -40.42
N ILE A 76 7.20 7.23 -40.20
CA ILE A 76 6.61 7.46 -38.88
C ILE A 76 5.24 6.82 -38.80
N HIS A 77 4.87 6.39 -37.60
CA HIS A 77 3.58 5.79 -37.35
C HIS A 77 3.15 6.18 -35.94
N VAL A 78 2.28 7.17 -35.88
CA VAL A 78 1.68 7.62 -34.63
C VAL A 78 0.36 6.92 -34.40
N ASN A 79 0.17 6.49 -33.16
CA ASN A 79 -1.13 6.11 -32.64
C ASN A 79 -1.33 6.80 -31.29
N SER A 80 -2.35 7.66 -31.20
CA SER A 80 -2.64 8.46 -30.02
C SER A 80 -4.13 8.42 -29.68
N ILE A 81 -4.43 8.65 -28.40
CA ILE A 81 -5.77 8.84 -27.87
C ILE A 81 -5.94 10.32 -27.55
N LEU A 82 -6.96 10.93 -28.13
CA LEU A 82 -7.42 12.27 -27.82
C LEU A 82 -8.56 12.20 -26.80
N ARG A 83 -8.60 13.18 -25.91
CA ARG A 83 -9.72 13.47 -25.01
C ARG A 83 -10.23 14.87 -25.30
N ASN A 84 -11.45 14.95 -25.82
CA ASN A 84 -12.12 16.21 -26.08
C ASN A 84 -12.58 16.87 -24.77
N LYS A 85 -12.86 18.18 -24.80
CA LYS A 85 -13.34 18.95 -23.62
C LYS A 85 -14.60 18.39 -22.97
N ASP A 86 -15.49 17.77 -23.74
CA ASP A 86 -16.70 17.10 -23.25
C ASP A 86 -16.45 15.69 -22.69
N GLY A 87 -15.21 15.22 -22.71
CA GLY A 87 -14.80 13.91 -22.25
C GLY A 87 -14.84 12.80 -23.31
N ALA A 88 -15.32 13.09 -24.53
CA ALA A 88 -15.33 12.11 -25.62
C ALA A 88 -13.90 11.69 -26.00
N LEU A 89 -13.74 10.40 -26.33
CA LEU A 89 -12.47 9.83 -26.76
C LEU A 89 -12.48 9.63 -28.28
N VAL A 90 -11.40 10.06 -28.91
CA VAL A 90 -11.18 9.93 -30.36
C VAL A 90 -9.75 9.44 -30.56
N THR A 91 -9.54 8.42 -31.40
CA THR A 91 -8.18 8.03 -31.78
C THR A 91 -7.66 8.99 -32.85
N TYR A 92 -6.39 9.35 -32.74
CA TYR A 92 -5.67 10.16 -33.71
C TYR A 92 -4.42 9.38 -34.11
N ALA A 93 -4.46 8.80 -35.30
CA ALA A 93 -3.35 8.05 -35.85
C ALA A 93 -2.88 8.69 -37.15
N TYR A 94 -1.59 8.64 -37.41
CA TYR A 94 -1.08 9.02 -38.71
C TYR A 94 0.11 8.18 -39.15
N ARG A 95 0.24 8.03 -40.46
CA ARG A 95 1.39 7.42 -41.10
C ARG A 95 2.02 8.43 -42.03
N GLY A 96 3.32 8.63 -41.90
CA GLY A 96 4.01 9.65 -42.65
C GLY A 96 5.37 9.24 -43.15
N ILE A 97 5.87 10.09 -44.03
CA ILE A 97 7.20 10.01 -44.62
C ILE A 97 7.88 11.33 -44.31
N ILE A 98 9.09 11.24 -43.77
CA ILE A 98 9.96 12.39 -43.51
C ILE A 98 11.22 12.20 -44.33
N LYS A 99 11.66 13.25 -45.03
CA LYS A 99 12.99 13.26 -45.65
C LYS A 99 14.04 13.42 -44.55
N VAL A 100 15.03 12.54 -44.54
CA VAL A 100 16.14 12.60 -43.58
C VAL A 100 17.20 13.54 -44.14
N ASP A 101 17.36 14.69 -43.48
CA ASP A 101 18.42 15.65 -43.73
C ASP A 101 19.17 15.98 -42.43
N GLY A 102 20.27 16.73 -42.52
CA GLY A 102 21.07 17.12 -41.36
C GLY A 102 20.25 17.78 -40.24
N PRO A 103 19.38 18.76 -40.56
CA PRO A 103 18.48 19.37 -39.57
C PRO A 103 17.53 18.39 -38.89
N PHE A 104 16.89 17.47 -39.64
CA PHE A 104 16.00 16.47 -39.06
C PHE A 104 16.77 15.50 -38.14
N MET A 105 17.96 15.05 -38.58
CA MET A 105 18.81 14.19 -37.74
C MET A 105 19.22 14.88 -36.45
N ALA A 106 19.59 16.16 -36.50
CA ALA A 106 19.93 16.95 -35.32
C ALA A 106 18.75 17.05 -34.32
N ILE A 107 17.51 17.21 -34.81
CA ILE A 107 16.31 17.18 -33.96
C ILE A 107 16.13 15.80 -33.33
N LEU A 108 16.24 14.73 -34.13
CA LEU A 108 16.02 13.35 -33.70
C LEU A 108 17.06 12.89 -32.68
N THR A 109 18.32 13.30 -32.82
CA THR A 109 19.41 12.94 -31.89
C THR A 109 19.49 13.86 -30.67
N GLY A 110 18.71 14.94 -30.62
CA GLY A 110 18.69 15.88 -29.51
C GLY A 110 19.88 16.86 -29.48
N ASP A 111 20.43 17.20 -30.64
CA ASP A 111 21.55 18.15 -30.77
C ASP A 111 21.16 19.54 -30.22
N SER A 112 22.03 20.13 -29.40
CA SER A 112 21.84 21.47 -28.81
C SER A 112 21.71 22.57 -29.86
N ASP A 113 22.28 22.39 -31.05
CA ASP A 113 22.25 23.34 -32.15
C ASP A 113 21.14 23.07 -33.18
N ALA A 114 20.28 22.07 -32.93
CA ALA A 114 19.17 21.74 -33.82
C ALA A 114 18.27 22.96 -34.09
N LYS A 115 17.68 23.05 -35.29
CA LYS A 115 16.76 24.11 -35.72
C LYS A 115 15.49 23.49 -36.29
N THR A 116 14.36 24.15 -36.09
CA THR A 116 13.07 23.78 -36.72
C THR A 116 13.23 23.70 -38.25
N THR A 117 12.74 22.62 -38.87
CA THR A 117 12.79 22.45 -40.33
C THR A 117 11.74 23.31 -41.03
N SER A 118 11.86 23.52 -42.34
CA SER A 118 10.82 24.16 -43.14
C SER A 118 9.65 23.20 -43.41
N PHE A 119 8.47 23.76 -43.73
CA PHE A 119 7.37 22.99 -44.29
C PHE A 119 7.80 22.27 -45.58
N GLY A 120 7.20 21.11 -45.85
CA GLY A 120 7.48 20.28 -47.03
C GLY A 120 8.45 19.12 -46.81
N ASN A 121 9.13 19.05 -45.67
CA ASN A 121 10.03 17.94 -45.33
C ASN A 121 9.31 16.69 -44.81
N ALA A 122 8.06 16.82 -44.38
CA ALA A 122 7.23 15.73 -43.89
C ALA A 122 5.81 15.81 -44.48
N VAL A 123 5.28 14.64 -44.82
CA VAL A 123 3.87 14.47 -45.18
C VAL A 123 3.32 13.25 -44.45
N SER A 124 2.10 13.37 -43.93
CA SER A 124 1.43 12.28 -43.25
C SER A 124 -0.04 12.20 -43.64
N HIS A 125 -0.58 10.98 -43.63
CA HIS A 125 -1.99 10.69 -43.75
C HIS A 125 -2.54 10.41 -42.35
N VAL A 126 -3.55 11.18 -41.95
CA VAL A 126 -4.17 11.18 -40.63
C VAL A 126 -5.50 10.44 -40.73
N THR A 127 -5.80 9.62 -39.71
CA THR A 127 -7.05 8.88 -39.58
C THR A 127 -7.58 9.04 -38.16
N PHE A 128 -8.90 9.20 -38.04
CA PHE A 128 -9.62 9.24 -36.78
C PHE A 128 -10.49 7.99 -36.60
N GLN A 129 -10.73 7.60 -35.35
CA GLN A 129 -11.79 6.66 -34.98
C GLN A 129 -12.48 7.16 -33.71
N ALA A 130 -13.81 7.16 -33.68
CA ALA A 130 -14.60 7.70 -32.59
C ALA A 130 -15.79 6.77 -32.26
N GLY A 131 -16.27 6.84 -31.01
CA GLY A 131 -17.53 6.23 -30.64
C GLY A 131 -18.75 6.90 -31.30
N PRO A 132 -19.97 6.40 -31.08
CA PRO A 132 -21.19 7.04 -31.56
C PRO A 132 -21.25 8.51 -31.11
N GLY A 133 -21.49 9.43 -32.06
CA GLY A 133 -21.54 10.87 -31.76
C GLY A 133 -21.04 11.75 -32.91
N PRO A 134 -20.91 13.06 -32.68
CA PRO A 134 -20.56 14.04 -33.73
C PRO A 134 -19.16 13.84 -34.32
N PHE A 135 -18.24 13.20 -33.58
CA PHE A 135 -16.88 12.93 -34.06
C PHE A 135 -16.77 11.75 -35.03
N ARG A 136 -17.85 10.97 -35.20
CA ARG A 136 -17.85 9.85 -36.15
C ARG A 136 -17.66 10.32 -37.60
N GLU A 137 -18.11 11.53 -37.92
CA GLU A 137 -17.90 12.12 -39.24
C GLU A 137 -16.41 12.24 -39.62
N LEU A 138 -15.51 12.33 -38.62
CA LEU A 138 -14.06 12.38 -38.86
C LEU A 138 -13.48 11.09 -39.44
N GLU A 139 -14.15 9.95 -39.25
CA GLU A 139 -13.69 8.67 -39.80
C GLU A 139 -13.77 8.64 -41.33
N ASP A 140 -14.71 9.41 -41.89
CA ASP A 140 -15.01 9.42 -43.32
C ASP A 140 -14.31 10.58 -44.07
N ILE A 141 -13.50 11.40 -43.39
CA ILE A 141 -12.78 12.55 -43.96
C ILE A 141 -11.29 12.23 -44.16
N PRO A 142 -10.82 12.02 -45.41
CA PRO A 142 -9.41 11.82 -45.70
C PRO A 142 -8.60 13.05 -45.30
N SER A 143 -7.69 12.88 -44.33
CA SER A 143 -6.95 13.99 -43.74
C SER A 143 -5.45 13.86 -44.03
N TYR A 144 -4.82 14.95 -44.48
CA TYR A 144 -3.38 15.01 -44.75
C TYR A 144 -2.75 16.16 -43.95
N ALA A 145 -1.56 15.92 -43.42
CA ALA A 145 -0.80 16.94 -42.72
C ALA A 145 0.60 17.11 -43.32
N CYS A 146 0.97 18.36 -43.57
CA CYS A 146 2.33 18.79 -43.88
C CYS A 146 2.80 19.70 -42.74
N TYR A 147 3.98 19.43 -42.19
CA TYR A 147 4.44 20.13 -40.99
C TYR A 147 5.97 20.19 -40.92
N PRO A 148 6.51 21.19 -40.20
CA PRO A 148 7.92 21.24 -39.84
C PRO A 148 8.20 20.34 -38.62
N ALA A 149 9.39 19.75 -38.56
CA ALA A 149 9.89 19.15 -37.33
C ALA A 149 10.46 20.28 -36.44
N HIS A 150 9.99 20.40 -35.21
CA HIS A 150 10.40 21.48 -34.30
C HIS A 150 11.57 21.06 -33.41
N LYS A 151 12.50 22.00 -33.14
CA LYS A 151 13.49 21.86 -32.06
C LYS A 151 12.75 21.74 -30.72
N LYS A 152 13.17 20.81 -29.85
CA LYS A 152 12.73 20.75 -28.44
C LYS A 152 12.83 22.15 -27.82
N ARG A 153 11.71 22.77 -27.47
CA ARG A 153 11.70 23.86 -26.50
C ARG A 153 11.91 23.21 -25.13
N SER A 154 12.95 23.63 -24.42
CA SER A 154 13.14 23.29 -23.01
C SER A 154 11.88 23.69 -22.26
N TYR A 155 11.06 22.71 -21.90
CA TYR A 155 10.06 22.91 -20.87
C TYR A 155 10.86 22.97 -19.56
N GLU A 156 10.84 24.11 -18.87
CA GLU A 156 11.37 24.26 -17.50
C GLU A 156 10.43 23.59 -16.48
N GLY A 157 10.01 22.37 -16.79
CA GLY A 157 9.43 21.44 -15.84
C GLY A 157 10.31 20.21 -15.94
N GLY A 158 11.23 20.06 -14.98
CA GLY A 158 12.10 18.89 -14.89
C GLY A 158 11.25 17.64 -14.94
N LEU A 159 11.43 16.86 -16.00
CA LEU A 159 11.05 15.45 -15.99
C LEU A 159 12.22 14.74 -15.35
N ASP A 160 12.05 14.31 -14.11
CA ASP A 160 12.94 13.34 -13.48
C ASP A 160 13.07 12.13 -14.44
N GLU A 161 14.29 11.71 -14.75
CA GLU A 161 14.61 10.56 -15.61
C GLU A 161 13.98 9.22 -15.15
N GLU A 162 13.25 9.23 -14.03
CA GLU A 162 12.50 8.09 -13.48
C GLU A 162 11.02 8.03 -13.90
N SER A 163 10.51 8.94 -14.73
CA SER A 163 9.10 8.92 -15.12
C SER A 163 8.76 7.76 -16.07
N PRO A 164 7.87 6.81 -15.69
CA PRO A 164 7.60 5.62 -16.49
C PRO A 164 6.91 5.93 -17.82
N LEU A 165 7.26 5.12 -18.82
CA LEU A 165 6.80 5.14 -20.22
C LEU A 165 5.29 5.01 -20.44
N LEU A 166 4.63 4.36 -19.50
CA LEU A 166 3.19 4.33 -19.39
C LEU A 166 2.85 5.16 -18.16
N PRO A 167 1.80 6.01 -18.19
CA PRO A 167 1.22 6.48 -16.94
C PRO A 167 1.02 5.25 -16.07
N SER A 168 1.72 5.21 -14.95
CA SER A 168 1.54 4.16 -13.97
C SER A 168 0.05 4.15 -13.59
N GLN A 169 -0.47 3.05 -13.04
CA GLN A 169 -1.86 3.05 -12.54
C GLN A 169 -2.12 4.21 -11.52
N ARG A 170 -1.05 4.83 -11.00
CA ARG A 170 -1.06 6.11 -10.25
C ARG A 170 -1.27 7.36 -11.10
N ASP A 171 -0.72 7.44 -12.31
CA ASP A 171 -0.86 8.61 -13.20
C ASP A 171 -2.25 8.66 -13.83
N TYR A 172 -2.85 7.50 -14.10
CA TYR A 172 -4.28 7.44 -14.46
C TYR A 172 -5.18 7.84 -13.28
N LYS A 173 -4.79 7.50 -12.04
CA LYS A 173 -5.45 7.92 -10.78
C LYS A 173 -5.14 9.37 -10.34
N SER A 174 -4.14 10.02 -10.92
CA SER A 174 -3.80 11.42 -10.60
C SER A 174 -4.50 12.40 -11.54
N GLN A 175 -4.72 12.02 -12.81
CA GLN A 175 -5.47 12.82 -13.78
C GLN A 175 -6.98 12.60 -13.74
N HIS A 176 -7.45 11.40 -13.39
CA HIS A 176 -8.81 11.25 -12.89
C HIS A 176 -8.70 11.45 -11.40
N GLY A 177 -9.23 12.55 -10.87
CA GLY A 177 -9.45 12.72 -9.44
C GLY A 177 -10.35 11.60 -8.94
N ASN A 178 -9.76 10.42 -8.72
CA ASN A 178 -10.41 9.39 -7.99
C ASN A 178 -10.47 9.97 -6.59
N ARG A 179 -11.69 10.31 -6.16
CA ARG A 179 -12.00 10.61 -4.76
C ARG A 179 -11.77 9.34 -3.94
N ASP A 180 -10.54 8.82 -3.96
CA ASP A 180 -10.11 7.67 -3.22
C ASP A 180 -10.09 8.12 -1.76
N GLY A 181 -11.22 7.95 -1.08
CA GLY A 181 -11.41 8.36 0.30
C GLY A 181 -10.74 7.43 1.30
N THR A 182 -9.97 6.43 0.84
CA THR A 182 -9.45 5.33 1.67
C THR A 182 -8.65 5.84 2.86
N ALA A 183 -7.67 6.74 2.63
CA ALA A 183 -6.90 7.33 3.72
C ALA A 183 -7.77 8.12 4.70
N SER A 184 -8.81 8.79 4.21
CA SER A 184 -9.74 9.53 5.07
C SER A 184 -10.63 8.59 5.88
N ALA A 185 -11.15 7.52 5.28
CA ALA A 185 -12.01 6.55 5.94
C ALA A 185 -11.25 5.80 7.05
N PHE A 186 -10.09 5.23 6.72
CA PHE A 186 -9.22 4.60 7.72
C PHE A 186 -8.69 5.63 8.73
N GLY A 187 -8.41 6.86 8.30
CA GLY A 187 -7.98 7.95 9.16
C GLY A 187 -9.02 8.33 10.21
N VAL A 188 -10.29 8.45 9.84
CA VAL A 188 -11.40 8.70 10.77
C VAL A 188 -11.55 7.55 11.75
N PHE A 189 -11.51 6.30 11.28
CA PHE A 189 -11.58 5.12 12.15
C PHE A 189 -10.39 5.07 13.12
N GLY A 190 -9.16 5.28 12.63
CA GLY A 190 -7.96 5.31 13.45
C GLY A 190 -7.97 6.43 14.49
N LEU A 191 -8.46 7.62 14.12
CA LEU A 191 -8.62 8.74 15.05
C LEU A 191 -9.65 8.42 16.13
N ALA A 192 -10.83 7.91 15.75
CA ALA A 192 -11.87 7.54 16.70
C ALA A 192 -11.40 6.46 17.68
N PHE A 193 -10.73 5.42 17.17
CA PHE A 193 -10.14 4.35 17.98
C PHE A 193 -9.05 4.89 18.92
N THR A 194 -8.21 5.81 18.45
CA THR A 194 -7.19 6.46 19.29
C THR A 194 -7.82 7.31 20.40
N ILE A 195 -8.89 8.05 20.10
CA ILE A 195 -9.63 8.83 21.11
C ILE A 195 -10.22 7.89 22.16
N MET A 196 -10.89 6.81 21.75
CA MET A 196 -11.40 5.79 22.67
C MET A 196 -10.28 5.22 23.54
N TRP A 197 -9.14 4.90 22.95
CA TRP A 197 -8.00 4.35 23.68
C TRP A 197 -7.46 5.33 24.74
N ILE A 198 -7.20 6.58 24.35
CA ILE A 198 -6.76 7.64 25.27
C ILE A 198 -7.77 7.84 26.40
N GLN A 199 -9.06 7.81 26.08
CA GLN A 199 -10.15 7.95 27.05
C GLN A 199 -10.11 6.81 28.10
N ALA A 200 -9.98 5.56 27.65
CA ALA A 200 -9.87 4.40 28.52
C ALA A 200 -8.59 4.44 29.36
N LEU A 201 -7.45 4.82 28.76
CA LEU A 201 -6.18 4.98 29.47
C LEU A 201 -6.27 6.04 30.58
N ILE A 202 -6.80 7.22 30.29
CA ILE A 202 -6.95 8.29 31.29
C ILE A 202 -7.81 7.81 32.47
N ARG A 203 -8.95 7.15 32.19
CA ARG A 203 -9.82 6.61 33.24
C ARG A 203 -9.16 5.50 34.04
N TRP A 204 -8.39 4.64 33.37
CA TRP A 204 -7.64 3.58 34.04
C TRP A 204 -6.60 4.19 34.98
N PHE A 205 -5.68 5.03 34.48
CA PHE A 205 -4.66 5.70 35.31
C PHE A 205 -5.24 6.52 36.47
N ALA A 206 -6.39 7.17 36.26
CA ALA A 206 -7.07 7.94 37.29
C ALA A 206 -7.90 7.07 38.27
N SER A 207 -8.06 5.78 38.00
CA SER A 207 -8.90 4.91 38.82
C SER A 207 -8.19 4.47 40.11
N PRO A 208 -8.79 4.72 41.28
CA PRO A 208 -8.23 4.27 42.55
C PRO A 208 -8.33 2.75 42.74
N THR A 209 -9.20 2.06 42.00
CA THR A 209 -9.46 0.63 42.15
C THR A 209 -8.88 -0.21 41.01
N GLU A 210 -8.72 0.34 39.81
CA GLU A 210 -8.31 -0.43 38.63
C GLU A 210 -6.80 -0.33 38.34
N PHE A 211 -6.16 0.84 38.51
CA PHE A 211 -4.72 1.02 38.24
C PHE A 211 -3.85 0.57 39.40
N ARG A 212 -3.86 -0.74 39.65
CA ARG A 212 -3.05 -1.40 40.67
C ARG A 212 -2.79 -2.84 40.23
N PRO A 213 -1.68 -3.46 40.66
CA PRO A 213 -1.42 -4.86 40.35
C PRO A 213 -2.63 -5.75 40.62
N ALA A 214 -2.91 -6.67 39.70
CA ALA A 214 -3.94 -7.68 39.90
C ALA A 214 -3.56 -8.56 41.12
N PRO A 215 -4.55 -9.06 41.87
CA PRO A 215 -4.28 -9.90 43.02
C PRO A 215 -3.65 -11.22 42.59
N VAL A 216 -2.63 -11.68 43.32
CA VAL A 216 -2.15 -13.05 43.21
C VAL A 216 -3.05 -13.93 44.06
N LEU A 217 -3.87 -14.76 43.41
CA LEU A 217 -4.81 -15.63 44.10
C LEU A 217 -4.14 -16.96 44.49
N GLY A 218 -4.49 -17.49 45.65
CA GLY A 218 -4.07 -18.83 46.12
C GLY A 218 -5.08 -19.93 45.76
N PRO A 219 -4.75 -21.22 46.00
CA PRO A 219 -3.60 -21.70 46.78
C PRO A 219 -2.34 -22.05 45.96
N ASP A 220 -2.39 -21.99 44.63
CA ASP A 220 -1.31 -22.48 43.77
C ASP A 220 -0.13 -21.50 43.76
N GLU A 221 1.09 -22.02 43.94
CA GLU A 221 2.32 -21.27 43.78
C GLU A 221 2.97 -21.55 42.42
N MET A 222 3.45 -20.51 41.75
CA MET A 222 4.15 -20.65 40.48
C MET A 222 5.58 -21.18 40.69
N GLU A 223 5.92 -22.26 39.98
CA GLU A 223 7.25 -22.85 40.04
C GLU A 223 8.34 -21.82 39.65
N MET A 224 9.45 -21.80 40.40
CA MET A 224 10.48 -20.78 40.25
C MET A 224 11.11 -20.74 38.86
N TRP A 225 11.33 -21.90 38.24
CA TRP A 225 11.90 -21.97 36.89
C TRP A 225 10.98 -21.32 35.85
N ARG A 226 9.66 -21.45 36.00
CA ARG A 226 8.67 -20.79 35.12
C ARG A 226 8.70 -19.29 35.30
N LEU A 227 8.80 -18.84 36.55
CA LEU A 227 8.89 -17.41 36.87
C LEU A 227 10.16 -16.80 36.24
N VAL A 228 11.30 -17.50 36.32
CA VAL A 228 12.53 -17.09 35.63
C VAL A 228 12.32 -17.02 34.12
N CYS A 229 11.70 -18.04 33.52
CA CYS A 229 11.38 -18.02 32.09
C CYS A 229 10.44 -16.87 31.70
N LEU A 230 9.45 -16.56 32.53
CA LEU A 230 8.56 -15.41 32.32
C LEU A 230 9.33 -14.09 32.35
N ARG A 231 10.29 -13.90 33.28
CA ARG A 231 11.14 -12.70 33.31
C ARG A 231 12.06 -12.58 32.10
N ILE A 232 12.61 -13.69 31.62
CA ILE A 232 13.39 -13.71 30.39
C ILE A 232 12.50 -13.33 29.19
N PHE A 233 11.29 -13.89 29.11
CA PHE A 233 10.33 -13.57 28.06
C PHE A 233 9.92 -12.09 28.05
N GLU A 234 9.65 -11.51 29.23
CA GLU A 234 9.41 -10.07 29.40
C GLU A 234 10.60 -9.23 28.96
N ALA A 235 11.83 -9.57 29.40
CA ALA A 235 13.04 -8.83 29.05
C ALA A 235 13.33 -8.85 27.55
N LEU A 236 13.20 -10.02 26.90
CA LEU A 236 13.35 -10.16 25.45
C LEU A 236 12.27 -9.36 24.71
N SER A 237 11.03 -9.38 25.18
CA SER A 237 9.93 -8.62 24.58
C SER A 237 10.17 -7.11 24.66
N VAL A 238 10.61 -6.60 25.82
CA VAL A 238 10.99 -5.18 25.92
C VAL A 238 12.15 -4.84 24.99
N ALA A 239 13.18 -5.69 24.91
CA ALA A 239 14.33 -5.44 24.05
C ALA A 239 13.94 -5.32 22.57
N VAL A 240 13.08 -6.21 22.07
CA VAL A 240 12.63 -6.16 20.67
C VAL A 240 11.67 -4.99 20.44
N LEU A 241 10.81 -4.61 21.39
CA LEU A 241 10.03 -3.37 21.31
C LEU A 241 10.93 -2.13 21.20
N LEU A 242 11.93 -2.01 22.08
CA LEU A 242 12.87 -0.90 22.06
C LEU A 242 13.65 -0.84 20.74
N ALA A 243 14.04 -2.00 20.18
CA ALA A 243 14.66 -2.06 18.87
C ALA A 243 13.72 -1.54 17.76
N HIS A 244 12.45 -1.92 17.75
CA HIS A 244 11.48 -1.41 16.76
C HIS A 244 11.24 0.10 16.91
N ILE A 245 11.08 0.59 18.14
CA ILE A 245 10.96 2.03 18.40
C ILE A 245 12.22 2.76 17.92
N TRP A 246 13.40 2.24 18.25
CA TRP A 246 14.66 2.84 17.85
C TRP A 246 14.81 2.92 16.33
N TYR A 247 14.72 1.79 15.63
CA TYR A 247 15.02 1.72 14.20
C TYR A 247 13.86 2.19 13.30
N CYS A 248 12.60 2.06 13.72
CA CYS A 248 11.46 2.41 12.87
C CYS A 248 10.85 3.78 13.21
N VAL A 249 11.03 4.27 14.44
CA VAL A 249 10.44 5.55 14.89
C VAL A 249 11.51 6.60 15.13
N LEU A 250 12.44 6.37 16.06
CA LEU A 250 13.38 7.40 16.51
C LEU A 250 14.44 7.75 15.44
N VAL A 251 15.13 6.75 14.88
CA VAL A 251 16.16 6.96 13.86
C VAL A 251 15.60 7.67 12.62
N PRO A 252 14.42 7.29 12.06
CA PRO A 252 13.84 8.01 10.93
C PRO A 252 13.24 9.38 11.27
N ALA A 253 12.82 9.62 12.53
CA ALA A 253 12.16 10.87 12.92
C ALA A 253 13.13 11.96 13.41
N ILE A 254 14.32 11.59 13.91
CA ILE A 254 15.27 12.53 14.52
C ILE A 254 16.47 12.71 13.57
N PRO A 255 16.67 13.91 12.97
CA PRO A 255 17.76 14.18 12.04
C PRO A 255 19.16 13.87 12.61
N TYR A 256 19.37 14.12 13.91
CA TYR A 256 20.64 13.85 14.59
C TYR A 256 20.97 12.36 14.77
N LEU A 257 20.08 11.44 14.42
CA LEU A 257 20.34 10.00 14.49
C LEU A 257 20.62 9.38 13.11
N GLU A 258 20.77 10.20 12.07
CA GLU A 258 20.94 9.76 10.68
C GLU A 258 22.13 8.81 10.47
N HIS A 259 23.19 8.91 11.28
CA HIS A 259 24.35 8.00 11.22
C HIS A 259 24.03 6.55 11.67
N PHE A 260 22.92 6.32 12.39
CA PHE A 260 22.44 4.98 12.73
C PHE A 260 21.48 4.41 11.69
N LYS A 261 21.17 5.18 10.63
CA LYS A 261 20.22 4.79 9.60
C LYS A 261 20.83 3.72 8.71
N PRO A 262 20.10 2.62 8.44
CA PRO A 262 20.48 1.70 7.37
C PRO A 262 20.46 2.43 6.01
N ASN A 263 21.45 2.16 5.15
CA ASN A 263 21.69 2.87 3.88
C ASN A 263 20.48 2.94 2.92
N ASP A 264 19.46 2.10 3.10
CA ASP A 264 18.33 1.95 2.18
C ASP A 264 17.00 2.60 2.66
N GLN A 265 16.99 3.40 3.73
CA GLN A 265 15.74 3.97 4.25
C GLN A 265 15.41 5.40 3.72
N PRO A 266 14.14 5.69 3.39
CA PRO A 266 13.69 7.05 3.01
C PRO A 266 13.90 8.10 4.10
N ARG A 267 13.97 9.38 3.74
CA ARG A 267 14.13 10.52 4.68
C ARG A 267 12.86 10.96 5.41
N HIS A 268 11.73 10.33 5.13
CA HIS A 268 10.44 10.66 5.76
C HIS A 268 9.99 9.56 6.72
N PHE A 269 9.08 9.89 7.64
CA PHE A 269 8.46 8.91 8.53
C PHE A 269 7.93 7.72 7.71
N THR A 270 8.41 6.53 8.03
CA THR A 270 8.24 5.33 7.20
C THR A 270 6.92 4.62 7.52
N LEU A 271 6.50 3.70 6.65
CA LEU A 271 5.36 2.83 6.94
C LEU A 271 5.63 1.96 8.17
N ASP A 272 6.84 1.43 8.30
CA ASP A 272 7.24 0.61 9.45
C ASP A 272 7.12 1.40 10.77
N GLY A 273 7.53 2.68 10.79
CA GLY A 273 7.31 3.56 11.94
C GLY A 273 5.84 3.80 12.28
N ARG A 274 4.98 3.98 11.26
CA ARG A 274 3.53 4.08 11.45
C ARG A 274 2.92 2.78 11.99
N HIS A 275 3.39 1.61 11.54
CA HIS A 275 2.94 0.32 12.08
C HIS A 275 3.36 0.11 13.54
N VAL A 276 4.53 0.58 13.97
CA VAL A 276 4.92 0.54 15.39
C VAL A 276 3.97 1.36 16.24
N ILE A 277 3.66 2.61 15.84
CA ILE A 277 2.69 3.45 16.54
C ILE A 277 1.29 2.81 16.49
N GLY A 278 0.89 2.31 15.32
CA GLY A 278 -0.39 1.62 15.12
C GLY A 278 -0.54 0.39 16.01
N GLY A 279 0.52 -0.40 16.21
CA GLY A 279 0.54 -1.53 17.14
C GLY A 279 0.36 -1.10 18.59
N LEU A 280 1.08 -0.06 19.03
CA LEU A 280 0.93 0.48 20.39
C LEU A 280 -0.47 1.04 20.66
N VAL A 281 -1.13 1.60 19.64
CA VAL A 281 -2.54 2.01 19.75
C VAL A 281 -3.47 0.79 19.71
N ALA A 282 -3.19 -0.19 18.86
CA ALA A 282 -3.98 -1.42 18.72
C ALA A 282 -3.97 -2.28 19.98
N LEU A 283 -2.98 -2.13 20.88
CA LEU A 283 -2.97 -2.72 22.23
C LEU A 283 -4.31 -2.53 22.96
N CYS A 284 -4.99 -1.40 22.77
CA CYS A 284 -6.32 -1.14 23.32
C CYS A 284 -7.28 -2.32 23.10
N ALA A 285 -7.17 -2.99 21.95
CA ALA A 285 -8.03 -4.09 21.56
C ALA A 285 -7.88 -5.34 22.45
N ASP A 286 -6.76 -5.49 23.15
CA ASP A 286 -6.54 -6.63 24.05
C ASP A 286 -7.60 -6.71 25.14
N GLY A 287 -7.95 -5.55 25.71
CA GLY A 287 -9.01 -5.47 26.71
C GLY A 287 -10.36 -6.02 26.23
N PHE A 288 -10.63 -6.04 24.91
CA PHE A 288 -11.85 -6.66 24.39
C PHE A 288 -11.89 -8.17 24.52
N LEU A 289 -10.75 -8.87 24.68
CA LEU A 289 -10.71 -10.32 24.87
C LEU A 289 -11.58 -10.74 26.06
N ASN A 290 -11.40 -10.09 27.20
CA ASN A 290 -12.13 -10.40 28.42
C ASN A 290 -13.26 -9.42 28.76
N CYS A 291 -13.68 -8.59 27.80
CA CYS A 291 -14.70 -7.57 28.03
C CYS A 291 -16.05 -8.18 28.42
N HIS A 292 -16.42 -9.35 27.91
CA HIS A 292 -17.72 -9.97 28.16
C HIS A 292 -17.67 -11.15 29.13
N GLU A 293 -16.68 -12.02 28.95
CA GLU A 293 -16.38 -13.19 29.78
C GLU A 293 -14.87 -13.40 29.81
N TYR A 294 -14.35 -14.08 30.83
CA TYR A 294 -12.93 -14.40 30.92
C TYR A 294 -12.58 -15.57 30.00
N ILE A 295 -12.11 -15.27 28.79
CA ILE A 295 -11.77 -16.26 27.75
C ILE A 295 -10.25 -16.40 27.56
N PHE A 296 -9.49 -15.35 27.84
CA PHE A 296 -8.04 -15.31 27.70
C PHE A 296 -7.43 -15.07 29.09
N MET A 297 -6.64 -16.03 29.56
CA MET A 297 -6.10 -15.98 30.92
C MET A 297 -4.73 -15.32 30.97
N TRP A 298 -4.52 -14.53 32.02
CA TRP A 298 -3.30 -13.79 32.29
C TRP A 298 -2.66 -14.22 33.60
N ASN A 299 -1.33 -14.24 33.67
CA ASN A 299 -0.60 -14.60 34.88
C ASN A 299 -0.40 -13.41 35.83
N SER A 300 -0.87 -13.54 37.07
CA SER A 300 -0.73 -12.50 38.09
C SER A 300 0.72 -12.14 38.46
N HIS A 301 1.67 -13.02 38.16
CA HIS A 301 3.10 -12.75 38.36
C HIS A 301 3.73 -11.88 37.26
N SER A 302 3.05 -11.63 36.13
CA SER A 302 3.53 -10.67 35.13
C SER A 302 3.62 -9.26 35.70
N VAL A 303 4.57 -8.46 35.20
CA VAL A 303 4.66 -7.06 35.60
C VAL A 303 3.44 -6.30 35.05
N ASN A 304 2.50 -5.96 35.95
CA ASN A 304 1.21 -5.40 35.58
C ASN A 304 0.74 -4.26 36.51
N ARG A 305 -0.31 -3.56 36.08
CA ARG A 305 -1.07 -2.58 36.86
C ARG A 305 -2.58 -2.79 36.72
N GLY A 306 -2.99 -4.05 36.55
CA GLY A 306 -4.36 -4.39 36.14
C GLY A 306 -4.55 -4.16 34.63
N VAL A 307 -5.80 -3.92 34.23
CA VAL A 307 -6.22 -3.79 32.83
C VAL A 307 -7.27 -2.69 32.68
N TRP A 308 -7.36 -2.11 31.49
CA TRP A 308 -8.29 -1.02 31.17
C TRP A 308 -9.68 -1.49 30.72
N ALA A 309 -9.94 -2.81 30.71
CA ALA A 309 -11.15 -3.41 30.10
C ALA A 309 -12.46 -2.80 30.63
N LYS A 310 -12.53 -2.44 31.93
CA LYS A 310 -13.71 -1.79 32.54
C LYS A 310 -14.11 -0.46 31.90
N PHE A 311 -13.17 0.20 31.24
CA PHE A 311 -13.38 1.51 30.61
C PHE A 311 -13.59 1.41 29.10
N LEU A 312 -13.53 0.21 28.53
CA LEU A 312 -13.86 -0.02 27.13
C LEU A 312 -15.38 -0.05 26.92
N PRO A 313 -15.85 0.33 25.72
CA PRO A 313 -17.25 0.15 25.38
C PRO A 313 -17.61 -1.35 25.41
N PHE A 314 -18.88 -1.65 25.73
CA PHE A 314 -19.42 -3.01 25.78
C PHE A 314 -18.84 -3.93 26.86
N HIS A 315 -18.07 -3.41 27.81
CA HIS A 315 -17.65 -4.19 28.97
C HIS A 315 -18.88 -4.66 29.77
N ASN A 316 -18.94 -5.97 30.03
CA ASN A 316 -19.93 -6.58 30.89
C ASN A 316 -19.55 -6.32 32.35
N HIS A 317 -20.39 -5.60 33.10
CA HIS A 317 -20.17 -5.32 34.53
C HIS A 317 -20.15 -6.58 35.42
N GLN A 318 -20.59 -7.73 34.90
CA GLN A 318 -20.48 -9.03 35.57
C GLN A 318 -19.17 -9.75 35.25
N SER A 319 -18.40 -9.28 34.25
CA SER A 319 -17.06 -9.78 33.95
C SER A 319 -16.03 -9.09 34.84
N SER A 320 -15.01 -9.82 35.25
CA SER A 320 -13.94 -9.26 36.07
C SER A 320 -12.99 -8.42 35.23
N SER A 321 -12.69 -7.21 35.71
CA SER A 321 -11.60 -6.36 35.22
C SER A 321 -10.32 -6.52 36.06
N ARG A 322 -10.23 -7.54 36.91
CA ARG A 322 -9.15 -7.71 37.89
C ARG A 322 -8.19 -8.83 37.48
N TYR A 323 -7.56 -8.70 36.32
CA TYR A 323 -6.55 -9.65 35.82
C TYR A 323 -5.27 -8.93 35.35
N ALA A 324 -4.18 -9.69 35.21
CA ALA A 324 -2.82 -9.17 35.09
C ALA A 324 -2.34 -9.01 33.65
N GLU A 325 -2.93 -8.05 32.93
CA GLU A 325 -2.42 -7.63 31.61
C GLU A 325 -0.92 -7.28 31.72
N SER A 326 -0.08 -7.97 30.97
CA SER A 326 1.38 -7.79 31.08
C SER A 326 1.84 -6.53 30.36
N LEU A 327 2.46 -5.61 31.11
CA LEU A 327 2.99 -4.37 30.53
C LEU A 327 4.34 -4.55 29.83
N LEU A 328 5.05 -5.66 30.09
CA LEU A 328 6.39 -5.88 29.54
C LEU A 328 6.41 -6.77 28.29
N TRP A 329 5.37 -7.56 28.05
CA TRP A 329 5.28 -8.36 26.82
C TRP A 329 4.00 -8.11 26.00
N GLY A 330 2.91 -7.62 26.61
CA GLY A 330 1.67 -7.25 25.91
C GLY A 330 1.87 -6.15 24.85
N PRO A 331 2.36 -4.94 25.20
CA PRO A 331 2.61 -3.90 24.21
C PRO A 331 3.59 -4.31 23.09
N PRO A 332 4.71 -5.00 23.40
CA PRO A 332 5.58 -5.55 22.36
C PRO A 332 4.88 -6.50 21.37
N MET A 333 3.99 -7.38 21.85
CA MET A 333 3.24 -8.33 21.00
C MET A 333 2.53 -7.62 19.84
N TYR A 334 1.80 -6.54 20.13
CA TYR A 334 1.10 -5.78 19.09
C TYR A 334 2.03 -5.06 18.11
N VAL A 335 3.25 -4.69 18.54
CA VAL A 335 4.26 -4.14 17.64
C VAL A 335 4.82 -5.23 16.71
N TYR A 336 5.01 -6.46 17.19
CA TYR A 336 5.42 -7.55 16.30
C TYR A 336 4.30 -7.94 15.33
N PHE A 337 3.04 -7.94 15.80
CA PHE A 337 1.90 -8.20 14.94
C PHE A 337 1.78 -7.17 13.81
N CYS A 338 1.88 -5.88 14.13
CA CYS A 338 1.66 -4.82 13.15
C CYS A 338 2.91 -4.50 12.30
N ALA A 339 4.10 -4.52 12.88
CA ALA A 339 5.35 -4.16 12.19
C ALA A 339 6.25 -5.38 11.93
N GLY A 340 6.45 -6.21 12.95
CA GLY A 340 7.37 -7.36 12.89
C GLY A 340 7.03 -8.36 11.78
N PHE A 341 5.78 -8.85 11.72
CA PHE A 341 5.33 -9.76 10.66
C PHE A 341 5.45 -9.13 9.29
N GLY A 342 5.03 -7.87 9.13
CA GLY A 342 5.19 -7.15 7.87
C GLY A 342 6.64 -7.15 7.39
N ILE A 343 7.59 -6.78 8.26
CA ILE A 343 9.03 -6.71 7.93
C ILE A 343 9.59 -8.11 7.61
N LEU A 344 9.36 -9.09 8.47
CA LEU A 344 9.92 -10.43 8.33
C LEU A 344 9.26 -11.20 7.18
N GLY A 345 7.94 -11.16 7.10
CA GLY A 345 7.16 -11.76 6.04
C GLY A 345 7.49 -11.17 4.67
N THR A 346 7.75 -9.86 4.57
CA THR A 346 8.23 -9.26 3.31
C THR A 346 9.61 -9.79 2.93
N LYS A 347 10.56 -9.88 3.87
CA LYS A 347 11.90 -10.46 3.61
C LYS A 347 11.78 -11.91 3.13
N MET A 348 10.91 -12.68 3.78
CA MET A 348 10.62 -14.06 3.40
C MET A 348 9.99 -14.15 2.00
N ALA A 349 8.97 -13.33 1.72
CA ALA A 349 8.28 -13.28 0.44
C ALA A 349 9.23 -12.91 -0.71
N THR A 350 10.09 -11.91 -0.51
CA THR A 350 11.11 -11.51 -1.50
C THR A 350 12.12 -12.64 -1.76
N ARG A 351 12.57 -13.34 -0.71
CA ARG A 351 13.50 -14.48 -0.83
C ARG A 351 12.84 -15.70 -1.50
N LEU A 352 11.56 -15.93 -1.26
CA LEU A 352 10.79 -16.97 -1.94
C LEU A 352 10.63 -16.63 -3.43
N ARG A 353 10.27 -15.38 -3.75
CA ARG A 353 10.12 -14.91 -5.13
C ARG A 353 11.42 -14.97 -5.92
N SER A 354 12.58 -14.70 -5.29
CA SER A 354 13.88 -14.85 -5.96
C SER A 354 14.25 -16.30 -6.26
N ARG A 355 13.74 -17.26 -5.49
CA ARG A 355 14.01 -18.70 -5.68
C ARG A 355 12.97 -19.38 -6.58
N LEU A 356 11.73 -18.91 -6.53
CA LEU A 356 10.58 -19.46 -7.23
C LEU A 356 9.84 -18.35 -8.00
N PRO A 357 10.44 -17.82 -9.08
CA PRO A 357 9.90 -16.67 -9.81
C PRO A 357 8.55 -16.96 -10.52
N GLN A 358 8.22 -18.23 -10.73
CA GLN A 358 6.98 -18.66 -11.37
C GLN A 358 5.76 -18.61 -10.44
N LEU A 359 5.94 -18.33 -9.14
CA LEU A 359 4.83 -18.30 -8.19
C LEU A 359 3.92 -17.10 -8.43
N THR A 360 2.63 -17.37 -8.53
CA THR A 360 1.59 -16.33 -8.48
C THR A 360 1.61 -15.63 -7.12
N ASN A 361 1.02 -14.44 -7.03
CA ASN A 361 0.83 -13.75 -5.75
C ASN A 361 0.08 -14.65 -4.74
N ALA A 362 -0.95 -15.36 -5.19
CA ALA A 362 -1.70 -16.29 -4.35
C ALA A 362 -0.79 -17.41 -3.82
N GLY A 363 -0.03 -18.08 -4.69
CA GLY A 363 0.89 -19.13 -4.26
C GLY A 363 1.96 -18.65 -3.29
N LEU A 364 2.50 -17.44 -3.49
CA LEU A 364 3.46 -16.83 -2.59
C LEU A 364 2.86 -16.57 -1.20
N PHE A 365 1.70 -15.92 -1.13
CA PHE A 365 1.05 -15.62 0.14
C PHE A 365 0.56 -16.87 0.87
N THR A 366 0.12 -17.92 0.15
CA THR A 366 -0.19 -19.21 0.79
C THR A 366 1.03 -19.82 1.49
N ILE A 367 2.21 -19.77 0.88
CA ILE A 367 3.43 -20.29 1.50
C ILE A 367 3.84 -19.44 2.71
N VAL A 368 3.79 -18.11 2.58
CA VAL A 368 4.09 -17.18 3.69
C VAL A 368 3.14 -17.45 4.86
N TRP A 369 1.83 -17.56 4.58
CA TRP A 369 0.80 -17.87 5.57
C TRP A 369 1.08 -19.19 6.29
N PHE A 370 1.42 -20.25 5.55
CA PHE A 370 1.70 -21.55 6.16
C PHE A 370 2.94 -21.51 7.06
N ILE A 371 3.98 -20.78 6.66
CA ILE A 371 5.17 -20.61 7.49
C ILE A 371 4.84 -19.81 8.76
N GLU A 372 4.11 -18.71 8.63
CA GLU A 372 3.67 -17.89 9.77
C GLU A 372 2.81 -18.71 10.74
N PHE A 373 1.87 -19.51 10.22
CA PHE A 373 1.05 -20.45 11.01
C PHE A 373 1.91 -21.43 11.81
N VAL A 374 2.88 -22.09 11.18
CA VAL A 374 3.74 -23.08 11.87
C VAL A 374 4.63 -22.40 12.90
N LEU A 375 5.20 -21.24 12.58
CA LEU A 375 6.06 -20.50 13.50
C LEU A 375 5.29 -20.05 14.74
N ASP A 376 4.12 -19.44 14.52
CA ASP A 376 3.23 -19.00 15.59
C ASP A 376 2.82 -20.19 16.47
N PHE A 377 2.29 -21.26 15.86
CA PHE A 377 1.88 -22.47 16.57
C PHE A 377 2.97 -23.01 17.52
N ILE A 378 4.22 -23.04 17.06
CA ILE A 378 5.36 -23.51 17.86
C ILE A 378 5.70 -22.50 18.96
N ILE A 379 5.85 -21.22 18.63
CA ILE A 379 6.25 -20.17 19.56
C ILE A 379 5.21 -20.02 20.67
N GLU A 380 3.93 -19.95 20.32
CA GLU A 380 2.81 -19.84 21.25
C GLU A 380 2.74 -21.03 22.21
N ASN A 381 2.82 -22.26 21.67
CA ASN A 381 2.80 -23.45 22.53
C ASN A 381 4.01 -23.49 23.48
N LEU A 382 5.20 -23.08 23.04
CA LEU A 382 6.37 -23.00 23.90
C LEU A 382 6.21 -21.89 24.95
N ALA A 383 5.76 -20.70 24.56
CA ALA A 383 5.56 -19.57 25.46
C ALA A 383 4.56 -19.93 26.57
N ILE A 384 3.39 -20.44 26.21
CA ILE A 384 2.35 -20.87 27.16
C ILE A 384 2.91 -21.95 28.09
N ARG A 385 3.52 -23.02 27.55
CA ARG A 385 3.95 -24.18 28.35
C ARG A 385 5.17 -23.92 29.21
N ILE A 386 6.04 -22.99 28.85
CA ILE A 386 7.26 -22.70 29.60
C ILE A 386 7.00 -21.60 30.63
N THR A 387 6.34 -20.53 30.22
CA THR A 387 6.22 -19.33 31.05
C THR A 387 4.94 -19.28 31.87
N HIS A 388 3.88 -19.99 31.46
CA HIS A 388 2.52 -19.75 31.94
C HIS A 388 2.14 -18.26 31.90
N GLY A 389 2.74 -17.42 31.04
CA GLY A 389 2.50 -15.97 31.04
C GLY A 389 1.07 -15.60 30.66
N TYR A 390 0.46 -16.41 29.80
CA TYR A 390 -0.92 -16.30 29.34
C TYR A 390 -1.42 -17.67 28.85
N GLY A 391 -2.68 -17.73 28.45
CA GLY A 391 -3.29 -18.91 27.84
C GLY A 391 -4.77 -18.69 27.55
N TYR A 392 -5.49 -19.76 27.25
CA TYR A 392 -6.90 -19.68 26.86
C TYR A 392 -7.78 -20.31 27.95
N ALA A 393 -8.53 -19.47 28.67
CA ALA A 393 -9.43 -19.90 29.75
C ALA A 393 -10.63 -20.67 29.21
N LYS A 394 -11.18 -20.23 28.08
CA LYS A 394 -12.38 -20.80 27.44
C LYS A 394 -12.20 -20.86 25.93
N THR A 395 -12.47 -22.01 25.32
CA THR A 395 -12.31 -22.23 23.87
C THR A 395 -13.43 -23.08 23.28
N TYR A 396 -13.56 -23.06 21.95
CA TYR A 396 -14.46 -23.94 21.22
C TYR A 396 -13.86 -25.35 21.10
N ARG A 397 -14.42 -26.34 21.81
CA ARG A 397 -13.82 -27.68 21.96
C ARG A 397 -13.42 -28.36 20.65
N PRO A 398 -14.25 -28.35 19.58
CA PRO A 398 -13.91 -29.06 18.33
C PRO A 398 -12.63 -28.58 17.65
N LEU A 399 -12.20 -27.35 17.93
CA LEU A 399 -10.99 -26.75 17.37
C LEU A 399 -9.92 -26.49 18.44
N THR A 400 -9.96 -27.23 19.55
CA THR A 400 -9.04 -27.09 20.67
C THR A 400 -8.12 -28.30 20.79
N LEU A 401 -6.82 -28.03 20.86
CA LEU A 401 -5.80 -29.00 21.22
C LEU A 401 -5.60 -29.02 22.73
N PHE A 402 -5.34 -30.21 23.27
CA PHE A 402 -5.12 -30.40 24.72
C PHE A 402 -6.26 -29.85 25.60
N PRO A 403 -7.52 -30.20 25.31
CA PRO A 403 -8.67 -29.63 26.00
C PRO A 403 -8.54 -29.80 27.52
N GLU A 404 -8.99 -28.79 28.26
CA GLU A 404 -9.03 -28.73 29.73
C GLU A 404 -7.66 -28.69 30.43
N LYS A 405 -6.56 -28.75 29.69
CA LYS A 405 -5.24 -28.48 30.26
C LYS A 405 -5.04 -26.97 30.44
N VAL A 406 -4.17 -26.58 31.38
CA VAL A 406 -3.73 -25.18 31.55
C VAL A 406 -3.17 -24.60 30.25
N TYR A 407 -2.55 -25.45 29.43
CA TYR A 407 -1.97 -25.10 28.12
C TYR A 407 -2.88 -25.48 26.95
N GLN A 408 -4.19 -25.62 27.15
CA GLN A 408 -5.11 -25.86 26.04
C GLN A 408 -4.91 -24.78 24.97
N PHE A 409 -4.96 -25.20 23.70
CA PHE A 409 -4.59 -24.33 22.59
C PHE A 409 -5.65 -24.38 21.49
N PRO A 410 -6.39 -23.30 21.25
CA PRO A 410 -7.30 -23.21 20.12
C PRO A 410 -6.51 -23.09 18.82
N ILE A 411 -6.57 -24.09 17.94
CA ILE A 411 -5.81 -24.07 16.68
C ILE A 411 -6.20 -22.91 15.76
N TYR A 412 -7.41 -22.37 15.93
CA TYR A 412 -7.88 -21.20 15.23
C TYR A 412 -7.09 -19.93 15.58
N GLU A 413 -6.40 -19.89 16.70
CA GLU A 413 -5.61 -18.73 17.07
C GLU A 413 -4.41 -18.54 16.12
N SER A 414 -3.60 -19.58 15.88
CA SER A 414 -2.54 -19.51 14.87
C SER A 414 -3.04 -19.25 13.44
N ILE A 415 -4.27 -19.69 13.12
CA ILE A 415 -4.91 -19.35 11.84
C ILE A 415 -5.14 -17.84 11.75
N PHE A 416 -5.63 -17.21 12.81
CA PHE A 416 -5.87 -15.77 12.86
C PHE A 416 -4.57 -14.97 12.86
N VAL A 417 -3.55 -15.40 13.63
CA VAL A 417 -2.23 -14.74 13.63
C VAL A 417 -1.57 -14.83 12.25
N ALA A 418 -1.57 -15.99 11.60
CA ALA A 418 -1.01 -16.13 10.25
C ALA A 418 -1.76 -15.27 9.21
N SER A 419 -3.08 -15.14 9.36
CA SER A 419 -3.89 -14.29 8.49
C SER A 419 -3.56 -12.81 8.70
N LEU A 420 -3.35 -12.41 9.96
CA LEU A 420 -2.90 -11.08 10.35
C LEU A 420 -1.49 -10.80 9.79
N GLY A 421 -0.53 -11.71 9.97
CA GLY A 421 0.83 -11.59 9.44
C GLY A 421 0.85 -11.41 7.91
N CYS A 422 0.01 -12.17 7.20
CA CYS A 422 -0.13 -12.05 5.76
C CYS A 422 -0.69 -10.70 5.30
N ILE A 423 -1.69 -10.13 5.98
CA ILE A 423 -2.24 -8.83 5.57
C ILE A 423 -1.23 -7.69 5.78
N PHE A 424 -0.46 -7.71 6.88
CA PHE A 424 0.62 -6.76 7.12
C PHE A 424 1.78 -6.94 6.12
N THR A 425 2.13 -8.18 5.79
CA THR A 425 3.12 -8.48 4.75
C THR A 425 2.66 -7.99 3.39
N ALA A 426 1.40 -8.24 3.00
CA ALA A 426 0.84 -7.79 1.74
C ALA A 426 0.82 -6.25 1.64
N MET A 427 0.43 -5.58 2.73
CA MET A 427 0.47 -4.13 2.82
C MET A 427 1.87 -3.58 2.58
N ARG A 428 2.87 -4.16 3.27
CA ARG A 428 4.25 -3.71 3.17
C ARG A 428 4.84 -3.98 1.79
N MET A 429 4.56 -5.13 1.18
CA MET A 429 4.96 -5.42 -0.20
C MET A 429 4.38 -4.42 -1.19
N LYS A 430 3.09 -4.06 -1.06
CA LYS A 430 2.47 -3.03 -1.91
C LYS A 430 3.06 -1.64 -1.69
N ALA A 431 3.48 -1.35 -0.47
CA ALA A 431 4.21 -0.14 -0.17
C ALA A 431 5.61 -0.11 -0.78
N LEU A 432 6.30 -1.24 -0.91
CA LEU A 432 7.59 -1.29 -1.61
C LEU A 432 7.42 -1.17 -3.13
N GLU A 433 6.40 -1.80 -3.71
CA GLU A 433 6.16 -1.76 -5.17
C GLU A 433 5.77 -0.36 -5.63
N SER A 434 4.93 0.32 -4.85
CA SER A 434 4.43 1.62 -5.23
C SER A 434 5.22 2.76 -4.56
N GLY A 435 5.62 2.63 -3.30
CA GLY A 435 6.14 3.72 -2.47
C GLY A 435 5.14 4.24 -1.43
N ARG A 436 3.91 3.67 -1.39
CA ARG A 436 2.91 3.92 -0.33
C ARG A 436 2.02 2.70 -0.11
N SER A 437 1.51 2.52 1.11
CA SER A 437 0.55 1.45 1.38
C SER A 437 -0.82 1.76 0.73
N PRO A 438 -1.64 0.74 0.43
CA PRO A 438 -2.98 0.96 -0.13
C PRO A 438 -3.90 1.79 0.77
N VAL A 439 -3.74 1.69 2.10
CA VAL A 439 -4.56 2.43 3.07
C VAL A 439 -4.22 3.91 3.16
N GLU A 440 -3.06 4.30 2.61
CA GLU A 440 -2.69 5.70 2.46
C GLU A 440 -3.26 6.32 1.16
N ALA A 441 -3.98 5.58 0.32
CA ALA A 441 -4.49 6.12 -0.94
C ALA A 441 -5.43 7.33 -0.72
N GLY A 442 -5.18 8.41 -1.48
CA GLY A 442 -5.98 9.63 -1.48
C GLY A 442 -5.71 10.58 -0.32
N TYR A 443 -4.56 10.45 0.35
CA TYR A 443 -4.08 11.46 1.29
C TYR A 443 -3.86 12.83 0.61
N GLU A 444 -3.61 12.84 -0.70
CA GLU A 444 -3.34 14.05 -1.50
C GLU A 444 -4.54 14.99 -1.57
N ASN A 445 -5.75 14.48 -1.27
CA ASN A 445 -6.96 15.28 -1.14
C ASN A 445 -6.91 16.25 0.06
N TRP A 446 -5.95 16.06 0.98
CA TRP A 446 -5.75 16.92 2.14
C TRP A 446 -4.64 17.96 1.91
N PRO A 447 -4.74 19.15 2.52
CA PRO A 447 -3.67 20.14 2.51
C PRO A 447 -2.33 19.54 2.96
N ALA A 448 -1.23 19.94 2.34
CA ALA A 448 0.11 19.43 2.60
C ALA A 448 0.47 19.27 4.10
N PRO A 449 0.14 20.22 5.00
CA PRO A 449 0.42 20.06 6.44
C PRO A 449 -0.28 18.87 7.12
N LEU A 450 -1.45 18.46 6.60
CA LEU A 450 -2.27 17.39 7.18
C LEU A 450 -1.99 16.02 6.57
N GLN A 451 -1.30 15.95 5.42
CA GLN A 451 -1.09 14.69 4.70
C GLN A 451 -0.38 13.64 5.57
N THR A 452 0.67 14.02 6.29
CA THR A 452 1.38 13.10 7.20
C THR A 452 0.47 12.62 8.33
N VAL A 453 -0.35 13.51 8.89
CA VAL A 453 -1.29 13.19 9.98
C VAL A 453 -2.35 12.20 9.51
N VAL A 454 -2.98 12.48 8.36
CA VAL A 454 -4.01 11.61 7.76
C VAL A 454 -3.44 10.24 7.43
N ARG A 455 -2.25 10.19 6.83
CA ARG A 455 -1.57 8.91 6.54
C ARG A 455 -1.26 8.11 7.80
N THR A 456 -0.80 8.78 8.85
CA THR A 456 -0.51 8.11 10.13
C THR A 456 -1.78 7.55 10.76
N PHE A 457 -2.86 8.33 10.83
CA PHE A 457 -4.14 7.82 11.33
C PHE A 457 -4.75 6.74 10.44
N ALA A 458 -4.52 6.79 9.12
CA ALA A 458 -4.97 5.73 8.22
C ALA A 458 -4.28 4.40 8.52
N VAL A 459 -2.96 4.42 8.76
CA VAL A 459 -2.22 3.21 9.17
C VAL A 459 -2.63 2.75 10.56
N ILE A 460 -2.84 3.66 11.53
CA ILE A 460 -3.38 3.30 12.86
C ILE A 460 -4.75 2.63 12.72
N GLY A 461 -5.64 3.20 11.91
CA GLY A 461 -6.96 2.65 11.64
C GLY A 461 -6.89 1.28 10.98
N PHE A 462 -5.95 1.09 10.06
CA PHE A 462 -5.70 -0.23 9.48
C PHE A 462 -5.20 -1.25 10.51
N CYS A 463 -4.24 -0.87 11.38
CA CYS A 463 -3.75 -1.75 12.44
C CYS A 463 -4.90 -2.18 13.35
N ALA A 464 -5.66 -1.21 13.87
CA ALA A 464 -6.81 -1.46 14.73
C ALA A 464 -7.87 -2.32 14.04
N ALA A 465 -8.23 -2.02 12.79
CA ALA A 465 -9.24 -2.77 12.05
C ALA A 465 -8.79 -4.21 11.78
N SER A 466 -7.52 -4.41 11.40
CA SER A 466 -6.99 -5.75 11.11
C SER A 466 -6.95 -6.60 12.37
N VAL A 467 -6.44 -6.05 13.47
CA VAL A 467 -6.38 -6.71 14.78
C VAL A 467 -7.78 -7.03 15.30
N LEU A 468 -8.73 -6.10 15.21
CA LEU A 468 -10.12 -6.35 15.64
C LEU A 468 -10.82 -7.38 14.77
N MET A 469 -10.78 -7.22 13.45
CA MET A 469 -11.61 -8.02 12.53
C MET A 469 -11.04 -9.41 12.26
N LEU A 470 -9.71 -9.56 12.22
CA LEU A 470 -9.07 -10.83 11.90
C LEU A 470 -8.69 -11.64 13.14
N TYR A 471 -8.44 -10.97 14.28
CA TYR A 471 -8.01 -11.65 15.50
C TYR A 471 -9.08 -11.60 16.60
N HIS A 472 -9.34 -10.43 17.20
CA HIS A 472 -10.18 -10.38 18.40
C HIS A 472 -11.64 -10.78 18.18
N LEU A 473 -12.28 -10.29 17.12
CA LEU A 473 -13.70 -10.57 16.88
C LEU A 473 -13.97 -12.07 16.68
N PRO A 474 -13.27 -12.80 15.79
CA PRO A 474 -13.50 -14.22 15.64
C PRO A 474 -13.00 -15.03 16.85
N LEU A 475 -11.90 -14.65 17.49
CA LEU A 475 -11.41 -15.31 18.71
C LEU A 475 -12.43 -15.19 19.86
N ASN A 476 -12.96 -13.98 20.07
CA ASN A 476 -14.00 -13.71 21.07
C ASN A 476 -15.28 -14.47 20.76
N TRP A 477 -15.72 -14.47 19.50
CA TRP A 477 -16.93 -15.19 19.12
C TRP A 477 -16.82 -16.68 19.43
N LEU A 478 -15.71 -17.32 19.04
CA LEU A 478 -15.43 -18.73 19.33
C LEU A 478 -15.21 -18.99 20.83
N GLY A 479 -14.63 -18.05 21.57
CA GLY A 479 -14.47 -18.13 23.02
C GLY A 479 -15.79 -18.07 23.76
N VAL A 480 -16.69 -17.15 23.38
CA VAL A 480 -18.01 -16.97 24.02
C VAL A 480 -18.92 -18.18 23.79
N ILE A 481 -18.99 -18.69 22.55
CA ILE A 481 -19.76 -19.91 22.26
C ILE A 481 -19.06 -21.20 22.72
N GLY A 482 -17.80 -21.09 23.14
CA GLY A 482 -16.98 -22.22 23.55
C GLY A 482 -17.53 -22.92 24.79
N ASP A 483 -17.20 -24.20 24.90
CA ASP A 483 -17.62 -25.12 25.96
C ASP A 483 -16.43 -25.81 26.65
N CYS A 484 -15.20 -25.48 26.24
CA CYS A 484 -13.98 -26.07 26.77
C CYS A 484 -13.30 -25.10 27.75
N HIS A 485 -13.29 -25.44 29.03
CA HIS A 485 -12.68 -24.65 30.09
C HIS A 485 -11.35 -25.23 30.53
N ALA A 486 -10.30 -24.40 30.57
CA ALA A 486 -9.00 -24.81 31.05
C ALA A 486 -9.01 -25.07 32.57
N ASN A 487 -8.26 -26.08 33.01
CA ASN A 487 -7.90 -26.22 34.42
C ASN A 487 -6.81 -25.20 34.79
N MET A 488 -7.23 -23.99 35.17
CA MET A 488 -6.35 -22.85 35.44
C MET A 488 -5.83 -22.87 36.89
N PRO A 489 -4.52 -22.67 37.12
CA PRO A 489 -3.99 -22.41 38.45
C PRO A 489 -4.54 -21.09 38.99
N SER A 490 -4.58 -20.93 40.31
CA SER A 490 -5.15 -19.74 40.96
C SER A 490 -4.51 -18.43 40.50
N TYR A 491 -3.20 -18.41 40.27
CA TYR A 491 -2.47 -17.24 39.76
C TYR A 491 -2.77 -16.88 38.29
N MET A 492 -3.62 -17.64 37.58
CA MET A 492 -4.12 -17.30 36.24
C MET A 492 -5.63 -17.02 36.20
N LYS A 493 -6.31 -17.08 37.35
CA LYS A 493 -7.74 -16.76 37.47
C LYS A 493 -7.93 -15.24 37.61
N PRO A 494 -9.05 -14.69 37.12
CA PRO A 494 -9.35 -13.29 37.34
C PRO A 494 -9.75 -13.08 38.81
N GLY A 495 -9.43 -11.90 39.35
CA GLY A 495 -9.89 -11.46 40.66
C GLY A 495 -11.42 -11.32 40.73
N PRO A 496 -11.98 -11.14 41.93
CA PRO A 496 -13.41 -10.95 42.10
C PRO A 496 -13.90 -9.69 41.37
N VAL A 497 -15.17 -9.72 40.97
CA VAL A 497 -15.88 -8.54 40.44
C VAL A 497 -16.09 -7.57 41.60
N GLU A 498 -15.64 -6.32 41.44
CA GLU A 498 -15.79 -5.23 42.41
C GLU A 498 -16.95 -4.30 42.07
#